data_AF-A0A3A1NQA5-F1
#
_entry.id   AF-A0A3A1NQA5-F1
#
_cell.length_a   1.000
_cell.length_b   1.000
_cell.length_c   1.000
_cell.angle_alpha   90.00
_cell.angle_beta   90.00
_cell.angle_gamma   90.00
#
_symmetry.space_group_name_H-M   'P 1'
#
loop_
_entity.id
_entity.type
_entity.pdbx_description
1 polymer ?
#
loop_
_entity_poly.entity_id
_entity_poly.type
_entity_poly.pdbx_seq_one_letter_code
_entity_poly.pdbx_strand_id
1 'polypeptide(L)' 'MTPNEINLLPLLSYFEECHEGDLLSFTQWLDKAIYMLHYLPADSFSETERQNVCHVLMELKETVMEIYLNKK' A
#
# COMPACT_ATOMS: atom_id res chain seq x y z
N MET A 1 -11.04 10.54 -26.00
CA MET A 1 -11.38 9.70 -24.83
C MET A 1 -10.11 9.01 -24.41
N THR A 2 -9.48 9.49 -23.34
CA THR A 2 -8.28 8.89 -22.77
C THR A 2 -8.67 7.61 -22.02
N PRO A 3 -7.89 6.52 -22.09
CA PRO A 3 -8.21 5.28 -21.39
C PRO A 3 -8.22 5.56 -19.88
N ASN A 4 -9.36 5.32 -19.23
CA ASN A 4 -9.59 5.26 -17.78
C ASN A 4 -8.58 6.05 -16.92
N GLU A 5 -8.83 7.34 -16.69
CA GLU A 5 -8.19 8.03 -15.58
C GLU A 5 -8.48 7.24 -14.30
N ILE A 6 -7.44 6.65 -13.72
CA ILE A 6 -7.56 5.89 -12.47
C ILE A 6 -8.01 6.88 -11.40
N ASN A 7 -9.23 6.72 -10.92
CA ASN A 7 -9.76 7.57 -9.87
C ASN A 7 -9.07 7.23 -8.55
N LEU A 8 -8.10 8.07 -8.15
CA LEU A 8 -7.34 7.91 -6.90
C LEU A 8 -8.05 8.48 -5.67
N LEU A 9 -9.22 9.12 -5.81
CA LEU A 9 -9.96 9.71 -4.68
C LEU A 9 -10.15 8.74 -3.51
N PRO A 10 -10.57 7.47 -3.70
CA PRO A 10 -10.75 6.56 -2.58
C PRO A 10 -9.46 6.30 -1.80
N LEU A 11 -8.33 6.20 -2.50
CA LEU A 11 -7.03 5.99 -1.88
C LEU A 11 -6.57 7.24 -1.11
N LEU A 12 -6.80 8.43 -1.68
CA LEU A 12 -6.49 9.70 -1.04
C LEU A 12 -7.37 9.92 0.20
N SER A 13 -8.67 9.61 0.12
CA SER A 13 -9.59 9.67 1.28
C SER A 13 -9.16 8.71 2.38
N TYR A 14 -8.82 7.46 2.05
CA TYR A 14 -8.28 6.52 3.03
C TYR A 14 -7.01 7.04 3.70
N PHE A 15 -6.09 7.60 2.89
CA PHE A 15 -4.83 8.15 3.39
C PHE A 15 -5.05 9.31 4.35
N GLU A 16 -5.97 10.23 4.03
CA GLU A 16 -6.34 11.34 4.91
C GLU A 16 -7.02 10.83 6.19
N GLU A 17 -8.00 9.94 6.08
CA GLU A 17 -8.82 9.48 7.20
C GLU A 17 -8.05 8.58 8.18
N CYS A 18 -7.15 7.73 7.68
CA CYS A 18 -6.45 6.72 8.48
C CYS A 18 -5.02 7.10 8.85
N HIS A 19 -4.41 8.02 8.11
CA HIS A 19 -3.01 8.42 8.30
C HIS A 19 -2.82 9.93 8.44
N GLU A 20 -3.89 10.73 8.49
CA GLU A 20 -3.83 12.20 8.65
C GLU A 20 -2.95 12.88 7.59
N GLY A 21 -2.89 12.31 6.39
CA GLY A 21 -2.03 12.82 5.33
C GLY A 21 -0.53 12.53 5.53
N ASP A 22 -0.13 11.79 6.57
CA ASP A 22 1.26 11.49 6.89
C ASP A 22 1.79 10.25 6.15
N LEU A 23 2.75 10.49 5.25
CA LEU A 23 3.37 9.43 4.44
C LEU A 23 4.19 8.47 5.31
N LEU A 24 4.77 8.95 6.42
CA LEU A 24 5.54 8.10 7.32
C LEU A 24 4.64 7.10 8.05
N SER A 25 3.51 7.56 8.61
CA SER A 25 2.48 6.72 9.19
C SER A 25 1.98 5.65 8.22
N PHE A 26 1.73 6.01 6.96
CA PHE A 26 1.30 5.04 5.94
C PHE A 26 2.36 4.00 5.60
N THR A 27 3.62 4.39 5.45
CA THR A 27 4.71 3.42 5.20
C THR A 27 4.88 2.44 6.37
N GLN A 28 4.77 2.90 7.61
CA GLN A 28 4.78 2.04 8.80
C GLN A 28 3.57 1.10 8.85
N TRP A 29 2.41 1.55 8.37
CA TRP A 29 1.23 0.68 8.24
C TRP A 29 1.43 -0.39 7.16
N LEU A 30 2.04 -0.04 6.02
CA LEU A 30 2.35 -1.01 4.96
C LEU A 30 3.28 -2.13 5.46
N ASP A 31 4.29 -1.81 6.28
CA ASP A 31 5.15 -2.83 6.91
C ASP A 31 4.32 -3.82 7.75
N LYS A 32 3.38 -3.32 8.56
CA LYS A 32 2.49 -4.15 9.37
C LYS A 32 1.55 -4.97 8.50
N ALA A 33 0.99 -4.40 7.44
CA ALA A 33 0.09 -5.10 6.52
C ALA A 33 0.81 -6.25 5.80
N ILE A 34 2.02 -6.01 5.29
CA ILE A 34 2.87 -7.04 4.67
C ILE A 34 3.20 -8.15 5.68
N TYR A 35 3.55 -7.79 6.90
CA TYR A 35 3.81 -8.77 7.95
C TYR A 35 2.55 -9.60 8.27
N MET A 36 1.40 -8.96 8.44
CA MET A 36 0.13 -9.63 8.72
C MET A 36 -0.32 -10.58 7.60
N LEU A 37 0.00 -10.28 6.34
CA LEU A 37 -0.28 -11.18 5.21
C LEU A 37 0.37 -12.56 5.38
N HIS A 38 1.48 -12.69 6.11
CA HIS A 38 2.11 -13.99 6.38
C HIS A 38 1.29 -14.86 7.34
N TYR A 39 0.41 -14.25 8.15
CA TYR A 39 -0.41 -14.94 9.16
C TYR A 39 -1.82 -15.24 8.68
N LEU A 40 -2.19 -14.80 7.47
CA LEU A 40 -3.49 -15.16 6.91
C LEU A 40 -3.57 -16.65 6.62
N PRO A 41 -4.73 -17.29 6.87
CA PRO A 41 -4.98 -18.69 6.54
C PRO A 41 -4.56 -19.06 5.11
N ALA A 42 -4.10 -20.30 4.92
CA ALA A 42 -3.57 -20.78 3.65
C ALA A 42 -4.65 -20.91 2.55
N ASP A 43 -5.92 -20.87 2.91
CA ASP A 43 -7.08 -20.89 2.02
C ASP A 43 -7.58 -19.48 1.62
N SER A 44 -7.06 -18.41 2.23
CA SER A 44 -7.46 -17.03 1.91
C SER A 44 -6.84 -16.51 0.61
N PHE A 45 -5.64 -17.00 0.26
CA PHE A 45 -4.92 -16.68 -0.96
C PHE A 45 -4.15 -17.91 -1.42
N SER A 46 -4.09 -18.13 -2.74
CA SER A 46 -3.06 -19.01 -3.30
C SER A 46 -1.67 -18.45 -3.02
N GLU A 47 -0.64 -19.30 -3.13
CA GLU A 47 0.75 -18.88 -2.93
C GLU A 47 1.15 -17.74 -3.88
N THR A 48 0.77 -17.84 -5.15
CA THR A 48 1.04 -16.81 -6.17
C THR A 48 0.31 -15.50 -5.87
N GLU A 49 -0.96 -15.55 -5.46
CA GLU A 49 -1.68 -14.32 -5.09
C GLU A 49 -1.04 -13.65 -3.87
N ARG A 50 -0.61 -14.42 -2.87
CA ARG A 50 0.09 -13.88 -1.70
C ARG A 50 1.39 -13.20 -2.09
N GLN A 51 2.20 -13.84 -2.95
CA GLN A 51 3.43 -13.25 -3.49
C GLN A 51 3.14 -11.94 -4.24
N ASN A 52 2.13 -11.94 -5.12
CA ASN A 52 1.77 -10.76 -5.91
C ASN A 52 1.30 -9.60 -5.02
N VAL A 53 0.44 -9.86 -4.03
CA VAL A 53 -0.04 -8.83 -3.09
C VAL A 53 1.12 -8.27 -2.27
N CYS A 54 1.98 -9.14 -1.71
CA CYS A 54 3.17 -8.68 -0.97
C CYS A 54 4.08 -7.82 -1.85
N HIS A 55 4.31 -8.20 -3.11
CA HIS A 55 5.14 -7.45 -4.03
C HIS A 55 4.57 -6.05 -4.30
N VAL A 56 3.28 -5.95 -4.64
CA VAL A 56 2.62 -4.67 -4.90
C VAL A 56 2.67 -3.75 -3.67
N LEU A 57 2.43 -4.29 -2.46
CA LEU A 57 2.50 -3.49 -1.24
C LEU A 57 3.94 -3.03 -0.93
N MET A 58 4.95 -3.85 -1.23
CA MET A 58 6.35 -3.45 -1.09
C MET A 58 6.73 -2.33 -2.08
N GLU A 59 6.37 -2.45 -3.36
CA GLU A 59 6.64 -1.40 -4.35
C GLU A 59 5.94 -0.09 -4.01
N LEU A 60 4.69 -0.16 -3.53
CA LEU A 60 3.97 1.01 -3.05
C LEU A 60 4.69 1.66 -1.86
N LYS A 61 5.15 0.87 -0.90
CA LYS A 61 5.90 1.36 0.26
C LYS A 61 7.18 2.07 -0.17
N GLU A 62 7.96 1.46 -1.05
CA GLU A 62 9.21 2.03 -1.56
C GLU A 62 8.94 3.36 -2.26
N THR A 63 7.97 3.40 -3.17
CA THR A 63 7.58 4.63 -3.88
C THR A 63 7.17 5.75 -2.92
N VAL A 64 6.33 5.45 -1.92
CA VAL A 64 5.91 6.44 -0.93
C VAL A 64 7.08 6.92 -0.08
N MET A 65 7.97 6.01 0.33
CA MET A 65 9.14 6.36 1.15
C MET A 65 10.11 7.27 0.37
N GLU A 66 10.35 7.01 -0.91
CA GLU A 66 11.13 7.88 -1.78
C GLU A 66 10.51 9.29 -1.86
N ILE A 67 9.19 9.38 -2.06
CA ILE A 67 8.48 10.66 -2.07
C ILE A 67 8.64 11.39 -0.73
N TYR A 68 8.49 10.68 0.39
CA TYR A 68 8.64 11.26 1.73
C TYR A 68 10.06 11.80 1.96
N LEU A 69 11.10 11.04 1.57
CA LEU A 69 12.50 11.46 1.71
C LEU A 69 12.86 12.63 0.80
N ASN A 70 12.30 12.69 -0.41
CA ASN A 70 12.54 13.77 -1.37
C ASN A 70 11.75 15.06 -1.07
N LYS A 71 10.72 15.00 -0.21
CA LYS A 71 9.97 16.18 0.27
C LYS A 71 10.67 16.94 1.40
N LYS A 72 11.72 16.36 2.01
CA LYS A 72 12.55 16.99 3.04
C LYS A 72 13.68 17.81 2.42
#